data_AF-A0A3D1ZNB0-F1
#
_entry.id   AF-A0A3D1ZNB0-F1
#
_cell.length_a   1.000
_cell.length_b   1.000
_cell.length_c   1.000
_cell.angle_alpha   90.00
_cell.angle_beta   90.00
_cell.angle_gamma   90.00
#
_symmetry.space_group_name_H-M   'P 1'
#
loop_
_entity.id
_entity.type
_entity.pdbx_description
1 polymer ?
#
loop_
_entity_poly.entity_id
_entity_poly.type
_entity_poly.pdbx_seq_one_letter_code
_entity_poly.pdbx_strand_id
1 'polypeptide(L)'
;MQTVNKRLVKDYLLGLQDSICDALGQEDGSAWQEDNWTRPEGGGGRSRVIANGTVIEKGGVNFSHVSGEQLPASATQSRSELAGRSFEAMGVSLVIHPHNPYMPTSHANVRFFIAEKDGEDPVWWFGGGYDLTPYYGNEQDCVHWHQTAKYACDPFGDDMYPRLKQQCDKYFYLRH
;
A
#
# COMPACT_ATOMS: atom_id res chain seq x y z
N MET A 1 -5.06 18.62 -21.84
CA MET A 1 -5.48 17.59 -20.88
C MET A 1 -4.34 16.64 -20.64
N GLN A 2 -3.86 16.56 -19.40
CA GLN A 2 -2.83 15.60 -19.03
C GLN A 2 -3.42 14.18 -19.07
N THR A 3 -2.82 13.28 -19.87
CA THR A 3 -3.26 11.88 -19.91
C THR A 3 -2.50 11.07 -18.87
N VAL A 4 -3.19 10.59 -17.83
CA VAL A 4 -2.61 9.73 -16.81
C VAL A 4 -2.81 8.26 -17.21
N ASN A 5 -1.72 7.49 -17.32
CA ASN A 5 -1.80 6.09 -17.70
C ASN A 5 -2.11 5.19 -16.49
N LYS A 6 -3.41 5.08 -16.18
CA LYS A 6 -3.95 4.25 -15.08
C LYS A 6 -3.59 2.77 -15.23
N ARG A 7 -3.48 2.28 -16.46
CA ARG A 7 -3.15 0.87 -16.75
C ARG A 7 -1.74 0.51 -16.29
N LEU A 8 -0.75 1.35 -16.55
CA LEU A 8 0.62 1.11 -16.09
C LEU A 8 0.71 0.99 -14.57
N VAL A 9 -0.04 1.82 -13.83
CA VAL A 9 -0.08 1.75 -12.37
C VAL A 9 -0.73 0.46 -11.91
N LYS A 10 -1.85 0.07 -12.51
CA LYS A 10 -2.53 -1.19 -12.21
C LYS A 10 -1.64 -2.42 -12.45
N ASP A 11 -0.98 -2.46 -13.62
CA ASP A 11 -0.11 -3.57 -14.01
C ASP A 11 1.08 -3.68 -13.04
N TYR A 12 1.68 -2.53 -12.65
CA TYR A 12 2.71 -2.48 -11.62
C TYR A 12 2.23 -3.03 -10.27
N LEU A 13 1.05 -2.60 -9.80
CA LEU A 13 0.52 -3.01 -8.50
C LEU A 13 0.18 -4.52 -8.46
N LEU A 14 -0.37 -5.07 -9.54
CA LEU A 14 -0.60 -6.51 -9.65
C LEU A 14 0.72 -7.29 -9.60
N GLY A 15 1.71 -6.86 -10.38
CA GLY A 15 3.05 -7.46 -10.37
C GLY A 15 3.74 -7.35 -9.01
N LEU A 16 3.54 -6.23 -8.30
CA LEU A 16 4.05 -6.04 -6.94
C LEU A 16 3.45 -7.07 -5.98
N GLN A 17 2.12 -7.24 -5.99
CA GLN A 17 1.46 -8.27 -5.18
C GLN A 17 2.00 -9.67 -5.50
N ASP A 18 2.16 -9.99 -6.79
CA ASP A 18 2.71 -11.28 -7.22
C ASP A 18 4.13 -11.48 -6.66
N SER A 19 5.03 -10.52 -6.85
CA SER A 19 6.42 -10.61 -6.37
C SER A 19 6.55 -10.75 -4.85
N ILE A 20 5.71 -10.05 -4.08
CA ILE A 20 5.73 -10.13 -2.61
C ILE A 20 5.20 -11.48 -2.14
N CYS A 21 4.10 -11.96 -2.71
CA CYS A 21 3.55 -13.26 -2.38
C CYS A 21 4.53 -14.38 -2.74
N ASP A 22 5.20 -14.30 -3.89
CA ASP A 22 6.19 -15.29 -4.31
C ASP A 22 7.39 -15.32 -3.35
N ALA A 23 7.93 -14.16 -2.99
CA ALA A 23 9.06 -14.08 -2.06
C ALA A 23 8.70 -14.62 -0.67
N LEU A 24 7.57 -14.18 -0.10
CA LEU A 24 7.12 -14.66 1.22
C LEU A 24 6.71 -16.14 1.20
N GLY A 25 6.16 -16.62 0.09
CA GLY A 25 5.81 -18.03 -0.07
C GLY A 25 7.04 -18.95 -0.11
N GLN A 26 8.16 -18.47 -0.68
CA GLN A 26 9.44 -19.19 -0.66
C GLN A 26 10.03 -19.31 0.74
N GLU A 27 9.93 -18.24 1.55
CA GLU A 27 10.41 -18.24 2.94
C GLU A 27 9.54 -19.10 3.86
N ASP A 28 8.22 -19.10 3.66
CA ASP A 28 7.29 -19.86 4.51
C ASP A 28 7.14 -21.34 4.12
N GLY A 29 7.15 -21.62 2.80
CA GLY A 29 6.84 -22.94 2.23
C GLY A 29 5.34 -23.23 2.06
N SER A 30 4.44 -22.35 2.49
CA SER A 30 2.99 -22.51 2.31
C SER A 30 2.43 -21.71 1.13
N ALA A 31 1.33 -22.19 0.56
CA ALA A 31 0.64 -21.53 -0.54
C ALA A 31 -0.31 -20.42 -0.05
N TRP A 32 -0.42 -19.35 -0.83
CA TRP A 32 -1.42 -18.30 -0.65
C TRP A 32 -2.81 -18.76 -1.07
N GLN A 33 -3.82 -18.41 -0.29
CA GLN A 33 -5.23 -18.50 -0.70
C GLN A 33 -5.64 -17.20 -1.37
N GLU A 34 -6.04 -17.29 -2.64
CA GLU A 34 -6.47 -16.14 -3.44
C GLU A 34 -7.99 -16.07 -3.53
N ASP A 35 -8.53 -14.88 -3.28
CA ASP A 35 -9.94 -14.55 -3.48
C ASP A 35 -10.07 -13.31 -4.38
N ASN A 36 -10.75 -13.49 -5.51
CA ASN A 36 -11.05 -12.42 -6.46
C ASN A 36 -12.49 -11.97 -6.26
N TRP A 37 -12.68 -10.67 -6.01
CA TRP A 37 -13.98 -10.12 -5.65
C TRP A 37 -14.28 -8.84 -6.43
N THR A 38 -15.56 -8.52 -6.55
CA THR A 38 -16.08 -7.33 -7.24
C THR A 38 -16.97 -6.50 -6.32
N ARG A 39 -17.11 -5.20 -6.61
CA ARG A 39 -18.09 -4.33 -5.93
C ARG A 39 -19.28 -4.04 -6.83
N PRO A 40 -20.52 -4.07 -6.32
CA PRO A 40 -21.69 -3.60 -7.05
C PRO A 40 -21.53 -2.15 -7.55
N GLU A 41 -20.86 -1.30 -6.79
CA GLU A 41 -20.66 0.12 -7.08
C GLU A 41 -19.52 0.39 -8.09
N GLY A 42 -18.74 -0.62 -8.44
CA GLY A 42 -17.65 -0.52 -9.42
C GLY A 42 -16.28 -0.96 -8.90
N GLY A 43 -15.57 -1.72 -9.73
CA GLY A 43 -14.24 -2.26 -9.44
C GLY A 43 -14.26 -3.56 -8.64
N GLY A 44 -13.21 -3.81 -7.87
CA GLY A 44 -12.98 -5.07 -7.16
C GLY A 44 -11.58 -5.19 -6.59
N GLY A 45 -11.13 -6.41 -6.38
CA GLY A 45 -9.80 -6.68 -5.87
C GLY A 45 -9.40 -8.15 -5.91
N ARG A 46 -8.15 -8.38 -5.54
CA ARG A 46 -7.52 -9.69 -5.40
C ARG A 46 -6.91 -9.75 -4.01
N SER A 47 -7.56 -10.47 -3.11
CA SER A 47 -7.07 -10.69 -1.75
C SER A 47 -6.22 -11.96 -1.74
N ARG A 48 -5.01 -11.91 -1.17
CA ARG A 48 -4.20 -13.10 -0.92
C ARG A 48 -3.93 -13.21 0.56
N VAL A 49 -4.30 -14.35 1.14
CA VAL A 49 -4.17 -14.61 2.57
C VAL A 49 -3.37 -15.89 2.78
N ILE A 50 -2.48 -15.84 3.76
CA ILE A 50 -1.79 -17.00 4.32
C ILE A 50 -2.13 -17.04 5.82
N ALA A 51 -2.37 -18.24 6.35
CA ALA A 51 -2.65 -18.45 7.75
C ALA A 51 -2.13 -19.82 8.19
N ASN A 52 -1.61 -19.90 9.41
CA ASN A 52 -0.99 -21.10 9.98
C ASN A 52 0.14 -21.66 9.08
N GLY A 53 0.98 -20.77 8.55
CA GLY A 53 2.20 -21.15 7.84
C GLY A 53 3.31 -21.59 8.80
N THR A 54 4.49 -21.92 8.27
CA THR A 54 5.62 -22.33 9.12
C THR A 54 6.30 -21.13 9.78
N VAL A 55 6.43 -20.04 9.03
CA VAL A 55 7.10 -18.79 9.43
C VAL A 55 6.06 -17.69 9.68
N ILE A 56 5.06 -17.59 8.82
CA ILE A 56 3.99 -16.60 8.83
C ILE A 56 2.77 -17.19 9.53
N GLU A 57 2.47 -16.66 10.73
CA GLU A 57 1.25 -17.00 11.46
C GLU A 57 0.01 -16.55 10.69
N LYS A 58 0.03 -15.30 10.23
CA LYS A 58 -1.05 -14.70 9.46
C LYS A 58 -0.52 -13.58 8.59
N GLY A 59 -0.84 -13.62 7.30
CA GLY A 59 -0.43 -12.59 6.35
C GLY A 59 -1.53 -12.28 5.36
N GLY A 60 -1.62 -11.02 4.96
CA GLY A 60 -2.48 -10.59 3.87
C GLY A 60 -1.71 -9.68 2.93
N VAL A 61 -1.81 -9.91 1.62
CA VAL A 61 -1.32 -9.01 0.58
C VAL A 61 -2.47 -8.77 -0.39
N ASN A 62 -3.07 -7.59 -0.30
CA ASN A 62 -4.35 -7.30 -0.93
C ASN A 62 -4.19 -6.23 -2.00
N PHE A 63 -4.58 -6.56 -3.22
CA PHE A 63 -4.77 -5.61 -4.30
C PHE A 63 -6.24 -5.18 -4.36
N SER A 64 -6.48 -3.90 -4.59
CA SER A 64 -7.82 -3.39 -4.93
C SER A 64 -7.74 -2.34 -6.02
N HIS A 65 -8.79 -2.27 -6.83
CA HIS A 65 -9.04 -1.21 -7.80
C HIS A 65 -10.53 -0.93 -7.80
N VAL A 66 -10.93 0.17 -7.16
CA VAL A 66 -12.31 0.59 -7.00
C VAL A 66 -12.56 1.89 -7.77
N SER A 67 -13.80 2.08 -8.22
CA SER A 67 -14.22 3.26 -8.98
C SER A 67 -15.59 3.72 -8.53
N GLY A 68 -15.92 4.98 -8.78
CA GLY A 68 -17.27 5.50 -8.54
C GLY A 68 -17.52 6.82 -9.25
N GLU A 69 -18.79 7.18 -9.42
CA GLU A 69 -19.19 8.40 -10.13
C GLU A 69 -18.99 9.68 -9.32
N GLN A 70 -19.02 9.58 -7.98
CA GLN A 70 -18.87 10.71 -7.07
C GLN A 70 -18.16 10.28 -5.79
N LEU A 71 -17.29 11.15 -5.27
CA LEU A 71 -16.71 10.96 -3.94
C LEU A 71 -17.73 11.26 -2.84
N PRO A 72 -17.63 10.59 -1.67
CA PRO A 72 -18.43 10.94 -0.50
C PRO A 72 -18.23 12.40 -0.10
N ALA A 73 -19.28 13.04 0.42
CA ALA A 73 -19.23 14.44 0.87
C ALA A 73 -18.11 14.72 1.91
N SER A 74 -17.75 13.71 2.72
CA SER A 74 -16.63 13.81 3.67
C SER A 74 -15.26 13.95 3.00
N ALA A 75 -15.08 13.41 1.79
CA ALA A 75 -13.84 13.51 1.02
C ALA A 75 -13.74 14.83 0.24
N THR A 76 -14.88 15.45 -0.10
CA THR A 76 -14.92 16.71 -0.87
C THR A 76 -14.96 17.97 0.00
N GLN A 77 -15.33 17.87 1.28
CA GLN A 77 -15.36 19.01 2.21
C GLN A 77 -14.01 19.73 2.36
N SER A 78 -12.90 18.99 2.26
CA SER A 78 -11.55 19.55 2.37
C SER A 78 -10.89 19.84 1.01
N ARG A 79 -11.55 19.44 -0.10
CA ARG A 79 -11.02 19.49 -1.47
C ARG A 79 -12.17 19.75 -2.46
N SER A 80 -12.62 21.00 -2.52
CA SER A 80 -13.74 21.42 -3.36
C SER A 80 -13.54 21.11 -4.85
N GLU A 81 -12.29 21.06 -5.31
CA GLU A 81 -11.90 20.68 -6.67
C GLU A 81 -12.28 19.24 -7.04
N LEU A 82 -12.59 18.39 -6.05
CA LEU A 82 -13.01 17.00 -6.27
C LEU A 82 -14.53 16.85 -6.40
N ALA A 83 -15.30 17.92 -6.19
CA ALA A 83 -16.76 17.86 -6.28
C ALA A 83 -17.24 17.59 -7.72
N GLY A 84 -18.15 16.63 -7.88
CA GLY A 84 -18.72 16.27 -9.19
C GLY A 84 -17.75 15.55 -10.13
N ARG A 85 -16.63 15.04 -9.60
CA ARG A 85 -15.68 14.22 -10.35
C ARG A 85 -15.94 12.73 -10.10
N SER A 86 -15.79 11.92 -11.14
CA SER A 86 -15.63 10.47 -11.00
C SER A 86 -14.26 10.17 -10.40
N PHE A 87 -14.10 9.01 -9.78
CA PHE A 87 -12.83 8.63 -9.17
C PHE A 87 -12.46 7.17 -9.42
N GLU A 88 -11.15 6.93 -9.40
CA GLU A 88 -10.56 5.60 -9.27
C GLU A 88 -9.52 5.61 -8.15
N ALA A 89 -9.52 4.55 -7.35
CA ALA A 89 -8.51 4.29 -6.35
C ALA A 89 -7.99 2.87 -6.50
N MET A 90 -6.68 2.71 -6.59
CA MET A 90 -6.03 1.40 -6.66
C MET A 90 -4.83 1.32 -5.75
N GLY A 91 -4.53 0.15 -5.22
CA GLY A 91 -3.37 -0.03 -4.35
C GLY A 91 -3.15 -1.46 -3.92
N VAL A 92 -1.92 -1.69 -3.43
CA VAL A 92 -1.55 -2.89 -2.68
C VAL A 92 -1.37 -2.50 -1.22
N SER A 93 -1.96 -3.28 -0.33
CA SER A 93 -1.79 -3.14 1.12
C SER A 93 -1.50 -4.50 1.72
N LEU A 94 -0.55 -4.56 2.66
CA LEU A 94 -0.17 -5.80 3.31
C LEU A 94 0.14 -5.63 4.78
N VAL A 95 -0.10 -6.69 5.54
CA VAL A 95 0.35 -6.88 6.92
C VAL A 95 0.78 -8.32 7.07
N ILE A 96 1.97 -8.55 7.62
CA ILE A 96 2.54 -9.88 7.84
C ILE A 96 2.86 -10.04 9.32
N HIS A 97 2.30 -11.08 9.93
CA HIS A 97 2.55 -11.49 11.32
C HIS A 97 3.31 -12.82 11.33
N PRO A 98 4.60 -12.81 11.68
CA PRO A 98 5.37 -14.04 11.87
C PRO A 98 5.00 -14.78 13.15
N HIS A 99 5.21 -16.10 13.18
CA HIS A 99 5.08 -16.93 14.39
C HIS A 99 6.20 -16.65 15.40
N ASN A 100 7.42 -16.43 14.92
CA ASN A 100 8.58 -16.24 15.78
C ASN A 100 8.62 -14.80 16.31
N PRO A 101 8.59 -14.55 17.63
CA PRO A 101 8.56 -13.19 18.17
C PRO A 101 9.86 -12.40 17.94
N TYR A 102 10.95 -13.05 17.55
CA TYR A 102 12.16 -12.36 17.10
C TYR A 102 12.04 -11.81 15.66
N MET A 103 10.99 -12.20 14.93
CA MET A 103 10.66 -11.63 13.63
C MET A 103 9.58 -10.56 13.80
N PRO A 104 9.82 -9.33 13.33
CA PRO A 104 8.88 -8.22 13.48
C PRO A 104 7.62 -8.42 12.63
N THR A 105 6.49 -7.88 13.11
CA THR A 105 5.36 -7.59 12.22
C THR A 105 5.78 -6.50 11.24
N SER A 106 5.33 -6.59 9.99
CA SER A 106 5.55 -5.54 8.99
C SER A 106 4.26 -5.16 8.29
N HIS A 107 4.19 -3.89 7.88
CA HIS A 107 3.11 -3.36 7.07
C HIS A 107 3.69 -2.58 5.88
N ALA A 108 2.99 -2.63 4.74
CA ALA A 108 3.27 -1.76 3.61
C ALA A 108 1.99 -1.41 2.85
N ASN A 109 2.00 -0.22 2.25
CA ASN A 109 0.93 0.26 1.39
C ASN A 109 1.52 1.07 0.23
N VAL A 110 1.06 0.83 -0.99
CA VAL A 110 1.29 1.71 -2.15
C VAL A 110 -0.05 1.89 -2.86
N ARG A 111 -0.49 3.13 -3.01
CA ARG A 111 -1.79 3.45 -3.60
C ARG A 111 -1.72 4.66 -4.53
N PHE A 112 -2.60 4.65 -5.51
CA PHE A 112 -2.82 5.70 -6.48
C PHE A 112 -4.28 6.09 -6.49
N PHE A 113 -4.53 7.39 -6.52
CA PHE A 113 -5.86 7.97 -6.59
C PHE A 113 -5.92 8.95 -7.76
N ILE A 114 -7.03 8.94 -8.50
CA ILE A 114 -7.33 9.90 -9.56
C ILE A 114 -8.81 10.27 -9.56
N ALA A 115 -9.09 11.55 -9.78
CA ALA A 115 -10.43 12.09 -9.96
C ALA A 115 -10.53 12.89 -11.27
N GLU A 116 -11.55 12.57 -12.07
CA GLU A 116 -11.70 13.02 -13.45
C GLU A 116 -13.06 13.70 -13.65
N LYS A 117 -13.10 14.68 -14.55
CA LYS A 117 -14.32 15.35 -14.99
C LYS A 117 -14.12 15.86 -16.41
N ASP A 118 -15.11 15.64 -17.26
CA ASP A 118 -15.04 16.04 -18.67
C ASP A 118 -14.79 17.54 -18.80
N GLY A 119 -13.81 17.90 -19.64
CA GLY A 119 -13.41 19.29 -19.85
C GLY A 119 -12.43 19.86 -18.82
N GLU A 120 -12.09 19.13 -17.75
CA GLU A 120 -11.14 19.57 -16.72
C GLU A 120 -9.91 18.64 -16.64
N ASP A 121 -8.76 19.18 -16.23
CA ASP A 121 -7.58 18.34 -15.98
C ASP A 121 -7.81 17.41 -14.76
N PRO A 122 -7.27 16.18 -14.76
CA PRO A 122 -7.44 15.24 -13.68
C PRO A 122 -6.68 15.66 -12.42
N VAL A 123 -7.25 15.38 -11.24
CA VAL A 123 -6.57 15.54 -9.94
C VAL A 123 -6.13 14.18 -9.46
N TRP A 124 -4.84 13.99 -9.20
CA TRP A 124 -4.29 12.68 -8.83
C TRP A 124 -3.14 12.79 -7.84
N TRP A 125 -2.92 11.73 -7.08
CA TRP A 125 -1.79 11.62 -6.17
C TRP A 125 -1.46 10.15 -5.86
N PHE A 126 -0.21 9.92 -5.48
CA PHE A 126 0.21 8.67 -4.85
C PHE A 126 0.20 8.81 -3.32
N GLY A 127 0.08 7.69 -2.64
CA GLY A 127 0.31 7.58 -1.21
C GLY A 127 0.88 6.21 -0.88
N GLY A 128 1.57 6.10 0.25
CA GLY A 128 2.14 4.84 0.65
C GLY A 128 3.23 4.97 1.68
N GLY A 129 3.90 3.86 1.94
CA GLY A 129 4.97 3.70 2.91
C GLY A 129 5.06 2.26 3.38
N TYR A 130 6.08 1.97 4.16
CA TYR A 130 6.20 0.71 4.89
C TYR A 130 6.80 0.98 6.27
N ASP A 131 6.50 0.10 7.21
CA ASP A 131 6.88 0.21 8.61
C ASP A 131 7.10 -1.17 9.23
N LEU A 132 7.87 -1.17 10.32
CA LEU A 132 8.33 -2.36 11.01
C LEU A 132 7.94 -2.26 12.48
N THR A 133 7.33 -3.32 13.01
CA THR A 133 6.84 -3.42 14.38
C THR A 133 7.52 -4.62 15.07
N PRO A 134 8.74 -4.45 15.59
CA PRO A 134 9.42 -5.51 16.34
C PRO A 134 8.80 -5.73 17.71
N TYR A 135 8.78 -6.99 18.15
CA TYR A 135 8.45 -7.35 19.54
C TYR A 135 9.70 -7.33 20.41
N TYR A 136 10.77 -7.95 19.91
CA TYR A 136 12.12 -7.85 20.45
C TYR A 136 12.98 -7.06 19.48
N GLY A 137 13.35 -5.82 19.84
CA GLY A 137 14.13 -4.95 18.97
C GLY A 137 15.53 -5.49 18.67
N ASN A 138 15.94 -5.39 17.41
CA ASN A 138 17.29 -5.69 16.94
C ASN A 138 17.85 -4.47 16.21
N GLU A 139 19.00 -3.97 16.67
CA GLU A 139 19.60 -2.75 16.10
C GLU A 139 20.04 -2.93 14.64
N GLN A 140 20.60 -4.09 14.29
CA GLN A 140 21.05 -4.38 12.93
C GLN A 140 19.87 -4.43 11.96
N ASP A 141 18.75 -5.03 12.38
CA ASP A 141 17.53 -5.09 11.58
C ASP A 141 16.93 -3.69 11.38
N CYS A 142 16.88 -2.87 12.44
CA CYS A 142 16.41 -1.49 12.36
C CYS A 142 17.27 -0.64 11.40
N VAL A 143 18.61 -0.75 11.51
CA VAL A 143 19.53 -0.06 10.61
C VAL A 143 19.34 -0.54 9.17
N HIS A 144 19.26 -1.85 8.95
CA HIS A 144 19.05 -2.41 7.63
C HIS A 144 17.74 -1.93 6.99
N TRP A 145 16.64 -1.94 7.75
CA TRP A 145 15.33 -1.48 7.31
C TRP A 145 15.36 0.00 6.90
N HIS A 146 15.89 0.85 7.77
CA HIS A 146 15.98 2.30 7.51
C HIS A 146 16.95 2.64 6.38
N GLN A 147 18.03 1.89 6.22
CA GLN A 147 18.99 2.10 5.14
C GLN A 147 18.38 1.71 3.79
N THR A 148 17.62 0.62 3.74
CA THR A 148 16.87 0.21 2.53
C THR A 148 15.83 1.27 2.14
N ALA A 149 15.10 1.84 3.12
CA ALA A 149 14.18 2.94 2.88
C ALA A 149 14.88 4.18 2.33
N LYS A 150 16.04 4.52 2.88
CA LYS A 150 16.84 5.65 2.42
C LYS A 150 17.29 5.43 0.97
N TYR A 151 17.86 4.27 0.64
CA TYR A 151 18.30 3.96 -0.72
C TYR A 151 17.17 4.03 -1.75
N ALA A 152 15.95 3.60 -1.39
CA ALA A 152 14.80 3.73 -2.27
C ALA A 152 14.39 5.20 -2.52
N CYS A 153 14.66 6.09 -1.56
CA CYS A 153 14.33 7.51 -1.64
C CYS A 153 15.43 8.37 -2.29
N ASP A 154 16.71 7.96 -2.19
CA ASP A 154 17.86 8.74 -2.63
C ASP A 154 17.77 9.26 -4.08
N PRO A 155 17.25 8.50 -5.07
CA PRO A 155 17.08 9.00 -6.43
C PRO A 155 16.06 10.15 -6.58
N PHE A 156 15.25 10.41 -5.56
CA PHE A 156 14.14 11.38 -5.58
C PHE A 156 14.41 12.64 -4.76
N GLY A 157 15.64 12.81 -4.26
CA GLY A 157 16.09 13.99 -3.52
C GLY A 157 16.48 13.70 -2.08
N ASP A 158 17.47 14.44 -1.57
CA ASP A 158 18.05 14.25 -0.25
C ASP A 158 17.06 14.48 0.91
N ASP A 159 15.99 15.24 0.68
CA ASP A 159 14.95 15.54 1.66
C ASP A 159 13.84 14.48 1.72
N MET A 160 13.76 13.58 0.74
CA MET A 160 12.66 12.64 0.60
C MET A 160 12.60 11.67 1.78
N TYR A 161 13.69 10.97 2.08
CA TYR A 161 13.74 10.03 3.20
C TYR A 161 13.51 10.71 4.56
N PRO A 162 14.24 11.79 4.93
CA PRO A 162 14.01 12.46 6.22
C PRO A 162 12.55 12.89 6.43
N ARG A 163 11.91 13.42 5.37
CA ARG A 163 10.51 13.86 5.41
C ARG A 163 9.55 12.69 5.59
N LEU A 164 9.67 11.64 4.77
CA LEU A 164 8.78 10.48 4.83
C LEU A 164 8.96 9.67 6.11
N LYS A 165 10.21 9.52 6.59
CA LYS A 165 10.53 8.88 7.87
C LYS A 165 9.83 9.61 9.01
N GLN A 166 9.96 10.94 9.08
CA GLN A 166 9.30 11.74 10.12
C GLN A 166 7.76 11.67 10.03
N GLN A 167 7.20 11.60 8.82
CA GLN A 167 5.77 11.39 8.65
C GLN A 167 5.33 10.04 9.20
N CYS A 168 6.11 8.98 8.97
CA CYS A 168 5.87 7.64 9.53
C CYS A 168 5.87 7.67 11.07
N ASP A 169 6.90 8.29 11.68
CA ASP A 169 7.00 8.43 13.15
C ASP A 169 5.76 9.12 13.77
N LYS A 170 5.25 10.16 13.09
CA LYS A 170 4.09 10.94 13.57
C LYS A 170 2.77 10.21 13.35
N TYR A 171 2.67 9.42 12.28
CA TYR A 171 1.44 8.75 11.88
C TYR A 171 1.16 7.52 12.75
N PHE A 172 2.16 6.66 12.98
CA PHE A 172 2.04 5.45 13.78
C PHE A 172 2.31 5.70 15.27
N TYR A 173 1.62 6.70 15.84
CA TYR A 173 1.73 7.07 17.24
C TYR A 173 0.42 6.82 17.99
N LEU A 174 0.47 6.00 19.04
CA LEU A 174 -0.66 5.77 19.94
C LEU A 174 -0.69 6.90 20.99
N ARG A 175 -1.67 7.82 20.86
CA ARG A 175 -1.73 9.05 21.68
C ARG A 175 -2.23 8.86 23.11
N HIS A 176 -3.05 7.84 23.34
CA HIS A 176 -3.67 7.54 24.64
C HIS A 176 -2.66 6.85 25.56
#